data_AF-A0A969Z0L2-F1
#
_entry.id   AF-A0A969Z0L2-F1
#
_cell.length_a   1.000
_cell.length_b   1.000
_cell.length_c   1.000
_cell.angle_alpha   90.00
_cell.angle_beta   90.00
_cell.angle_gamma   90.00
#
_symmetry.space_group_name_H-M   'P 1'
#
loop_
_entity.id
_entity.type
_entity.pdbx_description
1 polymer ?
#
loop_
_entity_poly.entity_id
_entity_poly.type
_entity_poly.pdbx_seq_one_letter_code
_entity_poly.pdbx_strand_id
1 'polypeptide(L)'
;MNSDNDYSDILIYQTEDGKTKIEVKMEDDTVWLNQAQMSELFQTTKQNVSLHINNCFNEGELDKNAVVKEYLTTASDGKSYRTNYYNLDVIISVGYRVKSHRGTQFRIWATQRLKEYLIKGFTMNDDLLKRSGGGNYFQELLERIRDIRSSEKVFYRQILDIYATSIDYHPEAEITQQFFKTVQNKMHFAAHGHTAAELIYLRANSEESFMGMTAFEGVKPKKSDTTVAKNYLREDEIKILNRLVSAYLEFAELQAIRQRPMYMKDWIIKLDDFIRMSGSELLQNAGKISHEEAKIKAELEYEKYREKTKDELSKVEKDFLESIKGTQKKLEGKS
;
A
#
# COMPACT_ATOMS: atom_id res chain seq x y z
N MET A 1 -4.61 -32.51 13.46
CA MET A 1 -3.74 -32.35 14.64
C MET A 1 -2.32 -32.19 14.12
N ASN A 2 -1.88 -30.94 13.94
CA ASN A 2 -0.47 -30.62 13.82
C ASN A 2 -0.24 -29.49 14.82
N SER A 3 0.73 -29.76 15.69
CA SER A 3 1.08 -29.11 16.94
C SER A 3 1.22 -27.60 16.86
N ASP A 4 0.57 -26.94 17.82
CA ASP A 4 0.89 -25.61 18.32
C ASP A 4 2.40 -25.47 18.48
N ASN A 5 3.00 -24.63 17.65
CA ASN A 5 4.37 -24.15 17.85
C ASN A 5 4.26 -22.67 18.22
N ASP A 6 3.74 -22.45 19.43
CA ASP A 6 3.55 -21.16 20.06
C ASP A 6 4.90 -20.69 20.64
N TYR A 7 5.87 -20.43 19.75
CA TYR A 7 7.13 -19.82 20.13
C TYR A 7 6.93 -18.31 20.17
N SER A 8 6.70 -17.79 21.37
CA SER A 8 6.84 -16.36 21.64
C SER A 8 8.28 -15.96 21.32
N ASP A 9 8.50 -15.32 20.17
CA ASP A 9 9.79 -14.76 19.82
C ASP A 9 10.06 -13.58 20.76
N ILE A 10 10.85 -13.84 21.81
CA ILE A 10 11.31 -12.81 22.74
C ILE A 10 12.41 -12.02 22.03
N LEU A 11 12.12 -10.78 21.66
CA LEU A 11 13.09 -9.87 21.05
C LEU A 11 13.67 -8.94 22.13
N ILE A 12 14.98 -8.75 22.14
CA ILE A 12 15.62 -7.79 23.05
C ILE A 12 15.59 -6.42 22.37
N TYR A 13 14.69 -5.54 22.82
CA TYR A 13 14.66 -4.14 22.40
C TYR A 13 15.71 -3.35 23.16
N GLN A 14 16.59 -2.67 22.43
CA GLN A 14 17.61 -1.80 23.00
C GLN A 14 17.22 -0.33 22.75
N THR A 15 17.21 0.48 23.80
CA THR A 15 16.98 1.94 23.65
C THR A 15 18.11 2.59 22.85
N GLU A 16 17.84 3.75 22.22
CA GLU A 16 18.82 4.44 21.34
C GLU A 16 20.18 4.74 21.98
N ASP A 17 20.24 4.90 23.30
CA ASP A 17 21.48 5.12 24.06
C ASP A 17 22.20 3.81 24.47
N GLY A 18 21.67 2.66 24.08
CA GLY A 18 22.23 1.34 24.35
C GLY A 18 22.03 0.82 25.78
N LYS A 19 21.45 1.62 26.69
CA LYS A 19 21.50 1.36 28.13
C LYS A 19 20.38 0.46 28.66
N THR A 20 19.21 0.47 28.02
CA THR A 20 18.06 -0.31 28.49
C THR A 20 17.79 -1.43 27.49
N LYS A 21 17.74 -2.67 27.99
CA LYS A 21 17.42 -3.88 27.23
C LYS A 21 16.12 -4.44 27.78
N ILE A 22 15.08 -4.48 26.95
CA ILE A 22 13.75 -4.96 27.36
C ILE A 22 13.43 -6.17 26.52
N GLU A 23 13.13 -7.27 27.19
CA GLU A 23 12.57 -8.45 26.54
C GLU A 23 11.13 -8.14 26.13
N VAL A 24 10.84 -8.21 24.84
CA VAL A 24 9.51 -7.94 24.30
C VAL A 24 8.95 -9.21 23.68
N LYS A 25 7.66 -9.47 23.90
CA LYS A 25 6.97 -10.59 23.23
C LYS A 25 6.39 -10.09 21.91
N MET A 26 6.65 -10.82 20.83
CA MET A 26 6.03 -10.59 19.53
C MET A 26 4.96 -11.66 19.27
N GLU A 27 3.72 -11.24 19.01
CA GLU A 27 2.60 -12.13 18.67
C GLU A 27 1.57 -11.32 17.87
N ASP A 28 0.95 -11.92 16.85
CA ASP A 28 -0.02 -11.27 15.95
C ASP A 28 0.49 -9.96 15.32
N ASP A 29 1.74 -9.97 14.83
CA ASP A 29 2.41 -8.81 14.23
C ASP A 29 2.47 -7.55 15.13
N THR A 30 2.34 -7.73 16.46
CA THR A 30 2.43 -6.63 17.43
C THR A 30 3.34 -6.96 18.60
N VAL A 31 3.75 -5.91 19.31
CA VAL A 31 4.61 -5.99 20.49
C VAL A 31 3.74 -6.00 21.73
N TRP A 32 4.03 -6.91 22.66
CA TRP A 32 3.33 -7.04 23.93
C TRP A 32 4.26 -6.73 25.10
N LEU A 33 3.88 -5.77 25.94
CA LEU A 33 4.59 -5.42 27.18
C LEU A 33 3.65 -5.45 28.38
N ASN A 34 4.16 -5.92 29.53
CA ASN A 34 3.48 -5.72 30.81
C ASN A 34 3.80 -4.32 31.41
N GLN A 35 3.09 -3.94 32.47
CA GLN A 35 3.27 -2.62 33.10
C GLN A 35 4.68 -2.39 33.67
N ALA A 36 5.35 -3.44 34.13
CA ALA A 36 6.71 -3.33 34.67
C ALA A 36 7.71 -3.00 33.55
N GLN A 37 7.61 -3.71 32.42
CA GLN A 37 8.41 -3.44 31.22
C GLN A 37 8.15 -2.04 30.66
N MET A 38 6.90 -1.57 30.62
CA MET A 38 6.59 -0.20 30.22
C MET A 38 7.15 0.85 31.20
N SER A 39 7.17 0.53 32.49
CA SER A 39 7.75 1.41 33.51
C SER A 39 9.26 1.57 33.30
N GLU A 40 9.95 0.49 32.95
CA GLU A 40 11.37 0.51 32.61
C GLU A 40 11.62 1.26 31.29
N LEU A 41 10.86 0.94 30.23
CA LEU A 41 10.95 1.57 28.91
C LEU A 41 10.84 3.09 29.00
N PHE A 42 9.81 3.57 29.70
CA PHE A 42 9.53 4.99 29.83
C PHE A 42 10.16 5.62 31.08
N GLN A 43 10.99 4.90 31.84
CA GLN A 43 11.62 5.38 33.08
C GLN A 43 10.63 6.12 33.98
N THR A 44 9.54 5.44 34.33
CA THR A 44 8.46 5.94 35.17
C THR A 44 8.02 4.87 36.17
N THR A 45 7.01 5.16 36.99
CA THR A 45 6.48 4.20 37.97
C THR A 45 5.37 3.35 37.38
N LYS A 46 5.22 2.12 37.88
CA LYS A 46 4.12 1.22 37.49
C LYS A 46 2.75 1.83 37.77
N GLN A 47 2.63 2.60 38.84
CA GLN A 47 1.42 3.35 39.19
C GLN A 47 1.06 4.38 38.11
N ASN A 48 2.06 5.10 37.59
CA ASN A 48 1.84 6.09 36.53
C ASN A 48 1.47 5.43 35.19
N VAL A 49 2.09 4.28 34.86
CA VAL A 49 1.68 3.46 33.70
C VAL A 49 0.23 3.00 33.86
N SER A 50 -0.13 2.43 35.02
CA SER A 50 -1.49 1.97 35.31
C SER A 50 -2.52 3.11 35.21
N LEU A 51 -2.19 4.30 35.70
CA LEU A 51 -3.02 5.50 35.57
C LEU A 51 -3.31 5.82 34.09
N HIS A 52 -2.27 5.87 33.24
CA HIS A 52 -2.45 6.21 31.83
C HIS A 52 -3.19 5.13 31.03
N ILE A 53 -2.99 3.85 31.36
CA ILE A 53 -3.75 2.74 30.77
C ILE A 53 -5.24 2.87 31.11
N ASN A 54 -5.56 3.12 32.38
CA ASN A 54 -6.95 3.28 32.80
C ASN A 54 -7.60 4.50 32.14
N ASN A 55 -6.88 5.62 32.02
CA ASN A 55 -7.39 6.80 31.32
C ASN A 55 -7.67 6.50 29.84
N CYS A 56 -6.76 5.81 29.15
CA CYS A 56 -6.95 5.41 27.75
C CYS A 56 -8.25 4.61 27.52
N PHE A 57 -8.55 3.65 28.40
CA PHE A 57 -9.79 2.88 28.33
C PHE A 57 -11.03 3.69 28.72
N ASN A 58 -10.92 4.53 29.76
CA ASN A 58 -12.04 5.37 30.20
C ASN A 58 -12.41 6.46 29.17
N GLU A 59 -11.43 6.96 28.43
CA GLU A 59 -11.60 7.92 27.33
C GLU A 59 -12.17 7.25 26.07
N GLY A 60 -12.22 5.92 26.03
CA GLY A 60 -12.66 5.16 24.85
C GLY A 60 -11.68 5.23 23.68
N GLU A 61 -10.41 5.59 23.92
CA GLU A 61 -9.37 5.62 22.89
C GLU A 61 -9.07 4.22 22.36
N LEU A 62 -9.06 3.22 23.26
CA LEU A 62 -8.80 1.82 22.93
C LEU A 62 -9.84 0.90 23.58
N ASP A 63 -10.25 -0.15 22.86
CA ASP A 63 -11.06 -1.24 23.42
C ASP A 63 -10.16 -2.22 24.16
N LYS A 64 -10.36 -2.31 25.48
CA LYS A 64 -9.61 -3.20 26.38
C LYS A 64 -9.59 -4.66 25.90
N ASN A 65 -10.67 -5.16 25.30
CA ASN A 65 -10.75 -6.56 24.87
C ASN A 65 -9.88 -6.85 23.64
N ALA A 66 -9.55 -5.82 22.85
CA ALA A 66 -8.72 -5.97 21.66
C ALA A 66 -7.21 -5.83 21.96
N VAL A 67 -6.85 -5.11 23.03
CA VAL A 67 -5.47 -4.67 23.27
C VAL A 67 -4.81 -5.26 24.53
N VAL A 68 -5.51 -6.13 25.26
CA VAL A 68 -5.01 -6.78 26.49
C VAL A 68 -5.07 -8.29 26.37
N LYS A 69 -3.96 -8.96 26.69
CA LYS A 69 -3.86 -10.43 26.81
C LYS A 69 -3.28 -10.83 28.17
N GLU A 70 -3.75 -11.95 28.72
CA GLU A 70 -3.17 -12.55 29.93
C GLU A 70 -2.14 -13.61 29.53
N TYR A 71 -0.92 -13.49 30.05
CA TYR A 71 0.11 -14.52 29.91
C TYR A 71 0.48 -15.09 31.28
N LEU A 72 0.84 -16.38 31.30
CA LEU A 72 1.49 -16.98 32.46
C LEU A 72 2.93 -16.48 32.55
N THR A 73 3.31 -15.95 33.71
CA THR A 73 4.66 -15.47 34.01
C THR A 73 5.14 -16.13 35.29
N THR A 74 6.27 -16.82 35.24
CA THR A 74 6.92 -17.38 36.43
C THR A 74 7.74 -16.28 37.09
N ALA A 75 7.41 -15.94 38.33
CA ALA A 75 8.17 -14.97 39.09
C ALA A 75 9.44 -15.61 39.69
N SER A 76 10.32 -14.76 40.23
CA SER A 76 11.58 -15.18 40.86
C SER A 76 11.41 -16.08 42.09
N ASP A 77 10.20 -16.16 42.64
CA ASP A 77 9.81 -17.07 43.73
C ASP A 77 9.40 -18.47 43.23
N GLY A 78 9.49 -18.72 41.92
CA GLY A 78 9.14 -19.99 41.27
C GLY A 78 7.63 -20.19 41.06
N LYS A 79 6.78 -19.22 41.42
CA LYS A 79 5.33 -19.31 41.24
C LYS A 79 4.91 -18.69 39.91
N SER A 80 3.92 -19.29 39.26
CA SER A 80 3.32 -18.76 38.04
C SER A 80 2.13 -17.87 38.35
N TYR A 81 2.15 -16.65 37.81
CA TYR A 81 1.09 -15.66 37.93
C TYR A 81 0.54 -15.32 36.55
N ARG A 82 -0.78 -15.08 36.46
CA ARG A 82 -1.37 -14.49 35.26
C ARG A 82 -1.11 -12.99 35.27
N THR A 83 -0.41 -12.50 34.25
CA THR A 83 -0.02 -11.10 34.11
C THR A 83 -0.62 -10.53 32.84
N ASN A 84 -1.20 -9.34 32.95
CA ASN A 84 -1.69 -8.59 31.80
C ASN A 84 -0.54 -8.01 30.99
N TYR A 85 -0.60 -8.24 29.68
CA TYR A 85 0.24 -7.62 28.68
C TYR A 85 -0.63 -6.75 27.78
N TYR A 86 -0.02 -5.69 27.28
CA TYR A 86 -0.66 -4.66 26.50
C TYR A 86 0.05 -4.53 25.17
N ASN A 87 -0.72 -4.41 24.09
CA ASN A 87 -0.19 -4.33 22.74
C ASN A 87 0.49 -2.98 22.44
N LEU A 88 1.02 -2.84 21.22
CA LEU A 88 1.70 -1.63 20.75
C LEU A 88 0.86 -0.35 20.89
N ASP A 89 -0.46 -0.41 20.68
CA ASP A 89 -1.32 0.78 20.75
C ASP A 89 -1.35 1.37 22.16
N VAL A 90 -1.49 0.51 23.18
CA VAL A 90 -1.44 0.94 24.58
C VAL A 90 -0.04 1.48 24.92
N ILE A 91 1.02 0.83 24.44
CA ILE A 91 2.41 1.26 24.67
C ILE A 91 2.63 2.66 24.09
N ILE A 92 2.17 2.92 22.87
CA ILE A 92 2.23 4.24 22.22
C ILE A 92 1.43 5.26 23.04
N SER A 93 0.19 4.93 23.38
CA SER A 93 -0.74 5.78 24.15
C SER A 93 -0.15 6.22 25.49
N VAL A 94 0.46 5.29 26.24
CA VAL A 94 1.18 5.57 27.48
C VAL A 94 2.42 6.40 27.21
N GLY A 95 3.22 6.06 26.20
CA GLY A 95 4.46 6.78 25.85
C GLY A 95 4.23 8.26 25.56
N TYR A 96 3.11 8.61 24.92
CA TYR A 96 2.71 10.00 24.70
C TYR A 96 2.36 10.75 25.99
N ARG A 97 1.77 10.07 26.98
CA ARG A 97 1.28 10.69 28.23
C ARG A 97 2.31 10.75 29.35
N VAL A 98 3.28 9.84 29.39
CA VAL A 98 4.30 9.79 30.45
C VAL A 98 5.21 11.02 30.40
N LYS A 99 5.32 11.72 31.52
CA LYS A 99 6.26 12.82 31.74
C LYS A 99 7.59 12.30 32.29
N SER A 100 8.45 11.82 31.40
CA SER A 100 9.82 11.41 31.73
C SER A 100 10.79 11.83 30.63
N HIS A 101 12.10 11.67 30.87
CA HIS A 101 13.11 11.89 29.85
C HIS A 101 12.90 10.96 28.65
N ARG A 102 12.65 9.66 28.89
CA ARG A 102 12.35 8.67 27.84
C ARG A 102 11.04 8.95 27.12
N GLY A 103 9.97 9.32 27.83
CA GLY A 103 8.71 9.71 27.20
C GLY A 103 8.89 10.94 26.30
N THR A 104 9.76 11.88 26.70
CA THR A 104 10.11 13.04 25.86
C THR A 104 10.86 12.62 24.59
N GLN A 105 11.87 11.74 24.71
CA GLN A 105 12.59 11.21 23.54
C GLN A 105 11.66 10.43 22.60
N PHE A 106 10.80 9.57 23.16
CA PHE A 106 9.80 8.84 22.39
C PHE A 106 8.88 9.78 21.59
N ARG A 107 8.36 10.84 22.20
CA ARG A 107 7.55 11.84 21.51
C ARG A 107 8.32 12.59 20.42
N ILE A 108 9.57 12.97 20.67
CA ILE A 108 10.43 13.61 19.66
C ILE A 108 10.61 12.68 18.46
N TRP A 109 10.98 11.43 18.71
CA TRP A 109 11.14 10.40 17.69
C TRP A 109 9.85 10.16 16.89
N ALA A 110 8.73 9.94 17.58
CA ALA A 110 7.43 9.68 16.92
C ALA A 110 6.96 10.88 16.10
N THR A 111 7.15 12.10 16.61
CA THR A 111 6.84 13.34 15.88
C THR A 111 7.70 13.49 14.64
N GLN A 112 8.98 13.13 14.70
CA GLN A 112 9.86 13.14 13.51
C GLN A 112 9.39 12.14 12.45
N ARG A 113 9.00 10.92 12.83
CA ARG A 113 8.45 9.91 11.91
C ARG A 113 7.14 10.37 11.27
N LEU A 114 6.22 10.94 12.08
CA LEU A 114 4.95 11.47 11.57
C LEU A 114 5.19 12.66 10.62
N LYS A 115 6.08 13.59 10.99
CA LYS A 115 6.46 14.73 10.14
C LYS A 115 7.07 14.27 8.82
N GLU A 116 7.94 13.25 8.87
CA GLU A 116 8.53 12.66 7.68
C GLU A 116 7.46 12.08 6.76
N TYR A 117 6.52 11.29 7.30
CA TYR A 117 5.40 10.75 6.54
C TYR A 117 4.53 11.86 5.92
N LEU A 118 4.19 12.90 6.67
CA LEU A 118 3.35 14.00 6.18
C LEU A 118 4.03 14.82 5.07
N ILE A 119 5.37 14.96 5.10
CA ILE A 119 6.12 15.74 4.10
C ILE A 119 6.49 14.89 2.88
N LYS A 120 7.00 13.68 3.10
CA LYS A 120 7.55 12.82 2.04
C LYS A 120 6.55 11.81 1.49
N GLY A 121 5.49 11.50 2.23
CA GLY A 121 4.53 10.42 1.92
C GLY A 121 4.96 9.03 2.39
N PHE A 122 6.12 8.88 3.04
CA PHE A 122 6.61 7.60 3.56
C PHE A 122 7.54 7.80 4.78
N THR A 123 7.68 6.77 5.61
CA THR A 123 8.73 6.66 6.64
C THR A 123 9.30 5.24 6.58
N MET A 124 10.60 5.08 6.85
CA MET A 124 11.30 3.82 6.66
C MET A 124 12.33 3.59 7.76
N ASN A 125 12.53 2.33 8.14
CA ASN A 125 13.61 1.90 9.01
C ASN A 125 14.63 1.09 8.19
N ASP A 126 15.58 1.79 7.55
CA ASP A 126 16.55 1.18 6.64
C ASP A 126 17.40 0.09 7.31
N ASP A 127 17.80 0.30 8.56
CA ASP A 127 18.64 -0.65 9.29
C ASP A 127 17.89 -1.95 9.57
N LEU A 128 16.59 -1.86 9.93
CA LEU A 128 15.74 -3.03 10.12
C LEU A 128 15.56 -3.81 8.81
N LEU A 129 15.29 -3.10 7.72
CA LEU A 129 15.12 -3.71 6.39
C LEU A 129 16.41 -4.38 5.90
N LYS A 130 17.58 -3.78 6.13
CA LYS A 130 18.89 -4.35 5.78
C LYS A 130 19.24 -5.59 6.61
N ARG A 131 18.92 -5.60 7.91
CA ARG A 131 19.31 -6.69 8.84
C ARG A 131 18.39 -7.90 8.78
N SER A 132 17.08 -7.67 8.65
CA SER A 132 16.07 -8.74 8.78
C SER A 132 15.71 -9.38 7.43
N GLY A 133 16.46 -9.05 6.37
CA GLY A 133 16.11 -9.45 4.99
C GLY A 133 14.77 -8.89 4.53
N GLY A 134 14.20 -7.93 5.25
CA GLY A 134 12.93 -7.28 4.94
C GLY A 134 11.67 -8.15 5.06
N GLY A 135 11.79 -9.47 5.25
CA GLY A 135 10.67 -10.41 5.27
C GLY A 135 9.69 -10.24 4.10
N ASN A 136 8.43 -10.59 4.32
CA ASN A 136 7.35 -10.34 3.34
C ASN A 136 7.09 -8.83 3.14
N TYR A 137 7.35 -7.99 4.15
CA TYR A 137 7.05 -6.55 4.10
C TYR A 137 7.93 -5.76 3.13
N PHE A 138 9.20 -6.16 2.94
CA PHE A 138 10.05 -5.52 1.95
C PHE A 138 9.60 -5.86 0.53
N GLN A 139 9.15 -7.09 0.30
CA GLN A 139 8.57 -7.47 -0.99
C GLN A 139 7.27 -6.70 -1.26
N GLU A 140 6.40 -6.55 -0.26
CA GLU A 140 5.19 -5.72 -0.34
C GLU A 140 5.56 -4.25 -0.66
N LEU A 141 6.56 -3.69 0.01
CA LEU A 141 7.04 -2.33 -0.25
C LEU A 141 7.53 -2.18 -1.69
N LEU A 142 8.31 -3.14 -2.21
CA LEU A 142 8.76 -3.13 -3.60
C LEU A 142 7.58 -3.20 -4.58
N GLU A 143 6.56 -3.99 -4.28
CA GLU A 143 5.36 -4.08 -5.12
C GLU A 143 4.58 -2.77 -5.14
N ARG A 144 4.40 -2.11 -3.99
CA ARG A 144 3.81 -0.76 -3.90
C ARG A 144 4.61 0.26 -4.69
N ILE A 145 5.95 0.25 -4.59
CA ILE A 145 6.82 1.15 -5.36
C ILE A 145 6.66 0.93 -6.87
N ARG A 146 6.66 -0.34 -7.32
CA ARG A 146 6.45 -0.67 -8.74
C ARG A 146 5.07 -0.22 -9.22
N ASP A 147 4.05 -0.38 -8.39
CA ASP A 147 2.70 0.07 -8.71
C ASP A 147 2.63 1.59 -8.89
N ILE A 148 3.24 2.35 -7.97
CA ILE A 148 3.35 3.82 -8.06
C ILE A 148 4.12 4.22 -9.32
N ARG A 149 5.27 3.59 -9.62
CA ARG A 149 6.07 3.87 -10.83
C ARG A 149 5.31 3.57 -12.13
N SER A 150 4.51 2.51 -12.12
CA SER A 150 3.69 2.10 -13.27
C SER A 150 2.46 2.97 -13.49
N SER A 151 2.08 3.80 -12.52
CA SER A 151 0.97 4.73 -12.71
C SER A 151 1.27 5.63 -13.91
N GLU A 152 0.28 5.81 -14.80
CA GLU A 152 0.50 6.48 -16.08
C GLU A 152 1.20 7.83 -15.91
N LYS A 153 0.73 8.63 -14.94
CA LYS A 153 1.32 9.94 -14.64
C LYS A 153 2.80 9.88 -14.26
N VAL A 154 3.21 8.91 -13.43
CA VAL A 154 4.61 8.78 -13.00
C VAL A 154 5.45 8.22 -14.14
N PHE A 155 4.96 7.19 -14.82
CA PHE A 155 5.62 6.59 -15.98
C PHE A 155 5.91 7.63 -17.06
N TYR A 156 4.89 8.40 -17.48
CA TYR A 156 5.05 9.44 -18.49
C TYR A 156 6.06 10.51 -18.07
N ARG A 157 6.02 10.96 -16.81
CA ARG A 157 6.99 11.95 -16.31
C ARG A 157 8.42 11.41 -16.36
N GLN A 158 8.67 10.19 -15.90
CA GLN A 158 10.02 9.62 -15.90
C GLN A 158 10.52 9.36 -17.33
N ILE A 159 9.66 8.87 -18.23
CA ILE A 159 10.01 8.71 -19.63
C ILE A 159 10.29 10.06 -20.30
N LEU A 160 9.53 11.11 -19.99
CA LEU A 160 9.80 12.46 -20.48
C LEU A 160 11.17 12.95 -20.03
N ASP A 161 11.50 12.79 -18.75
CA ASP A 161 12.78 13.23 -18.18
C ASP A 161 13.96 12.53 -18.88
N ILE A 162 13.83 11.22 -19.16
CA ILE A 162 14.87 10.43 -19.84
C ILE A 162 14.92 10.76 -21.34
N TYR A 163 13.77 10.85 -22.00
CA TYR A 163 13.71 11.14 -23.43
C TYR A 163 14.23 12.54 -23.75
N ALA A 164 14.01 13.50 -22.85
CA ALA A 164 14.54 14.86 -22.95
C ALA A 164 16.08 14.93 -22.84
N THR A 165 16.75 13.88 -22.33
CA THR A 165 18.22 13.81 -22.35
C THR A 165 18.78 13.46 -23.73
N SER A 166 17.93 13.23 -24.73
CA SER A 166 18.38 12.96 -26.10
C SER A 166 19.10 14.16 -26.69
N ILE A 167 20.18 13.93 -27.42
CA ILE A 167 21.01 14.98 -28.02
C ILE A 167 20.22 15.84 -29.00
N ASP A 168 19.32 15.21 -29.76
CA ASP A 168 18.49 15.82 -30.79
C ASP A 168 17.05 16.11 -30.33
N TYR A 169 16.79 16.11 -29.01
CA TYR A 169 15.43 16.29 -28.49
C TYR A 169 14.75 17.53 -29.06
N HIS A 170 13.56 17.33 -29.65
CA HIS A 170 12.69 18.40 -30.09
C HIS A 170 11.22 18.06 -29.75
N PRO A 171 10.50 18.93 -29.00
CA PRO A 171 9.15 18.62 -28.50
C PRO A 171 8.12 18.47 -29.62
N GLU A 172 8.28 19.23 -30.72
CA GLU A 172 7.34 19.21 -31.85
C GLU A 172 7.70 18.19 -32.93
N ALA A 173 8.82 17.47 -32.78
CA ALA A 173 9.21 16.49 -33.79
C ALA A 173 8.20 15.34 -33.85
N GLU A 174 7.88 14.90 -35.06
CA GLU A 174 6.94 13.81 -35.30
C GLU A 174 7.34 12.52 -34.56
N ILE A 175 8.64 12.22 -34.51
CA ILE A 175 9.20 11.08 -33.79
C ILE A 175 8.89 11.11 -32.28
N THR A 176 8.93 12.29 -31.66
CA THR A 176 8.57 12.50 -30.25
C THR A 176 7.09 12.19 -30.03
N GLN A 177 6.22 12.76 -30.87
CA GLN A 177 4.78 12.52 -30.77
C GLN A 177 4.44 11.03 -30.99
N GLN A 178 5.10 10.39 -31.95
CA GLN A 178 4.91 8.97 -32.25
C GLN A 178 5.43 8.08 -31.12
N PHE A 179 6.57 8.40 -30.52
CA PHE A 179 7.12 7.66 -29.37
C PHE A 179 6.14 7.66 -28.20
N PHE A 180 5.66 8.84 -27.79
CA PHE A 180 4.72 8.92 -26.65
C PHE A 180 3.34 8.33 -26.95
N LYS A 181 2.88 8.35 -28.21
CA LYS A 181 1.65 7.65 -28.63
C LYS A 181 1.78 6.13 -28.58
N THR A 182 2.99 5.59 -28.74
CA THR A 182 3.20 4.14 -28.92
C THR A 182 3.80 3.46 -27.70
N VAL A 183 4.57 4.15 -26.87
CA VAL A 183 5.27 3.56 -25.71
C VAL A 183 4.31 2.87 -24.75
N GLN A 184 3.18 3.49 -24.43
CA GLN A 184 2.18 2.91 -23.54
C GLN A 184 1.56 1.65 -24.16
N ASN A 185 1.13 1.72 -25.42
CA ASN A 185 0.51 0.57 -26.10
C ASN A 185 1.49 -0.60 -26.22
N LYS A 186 2.78 -0.32 -26.46
CA LYS A 186 3.83 -1.34 -26.45
C LYS A 186 3.99 -2.00 -25.08
N MET A 187 3.93 -1.25 -23.98
CA MET A 187 3.99 -1.81 -22.62
C MET A 187 2.74 -2.64 -22.26
N HIS A 188 1.54 -2.15 -22.59
CA HIS A 188 0.32 -2.93 -22.40
C HIS A 188 0.35 -4.22 -23.22
N PHE A 189 0.71 -4.13 -24.50
CA PHE A 189 0.78 -5.29 -25.37
C PHE A 189 1.82 -6.31 -24.89
N ALA A 190 3.00 -5.85 -24.46
CA ALA A 190 4.02 -6.72 -23.89
C ALA A 190 3.54 -7.44 -22.60
N ALA A 191 2.70 -6.79 -21.79
CA ALA A 191 2.24 -7.34 -20.53
C ALA A 191 1.08 -8.35 -20.67
N HIS A 192 0.15 -8.12 -21.60
CA HIS A 192 -1.10 -8.91 -21.69
C HIS A 192 -1.65 -9.12 -23.11
N GLY A 193 -0.90 -8.74 -24.15
CA GLY A 193 -1.25 -9.00 -25.55
C GLY A 193 -2.30 -8.06 -26.17
N HIS A 194 -2.67 -6.99 -25.47
CA HIS A 194 -3.62 -5.99 -25.97
C HIS A 194 -3.08 -4.56 -25.83
N THR A 195 -3.46 -3.68 -26.73
CA THR A 195 -3.32 -2.23 -26.49
C THR A 195 -4.28 -1.78 -25.37
N ALA A 196 -4.06 -0.59 -24.81
CA ALA A 196 -4.94 -0.07 -23.76
C ALA A 196 -6.40 0.05 -24.23
N ALA A 197 -6.60 0.51 -25.48
CA ALA A 197 -7.92 0.64 -26.10
C ALA A 197 -8.59 -0.72 -26.32
N GLU A 198 -7.85 -1.71 -26.84
CA GLU A 198 -8.37 -3.07 -27.03
C GLU A 198 -8.77 -3.71 -25.70
N LEU A 199 -7.96 -3.53 -24.65
CA LEU A 199 -8.27 -4.08 -23.33
C LEU A 199 -9.60 -3.53 -22.79
N ILE A 200 -9.77 -2.21 -22.80
CA ILE A 200 -11.00 -1.54 -22.36
C ILE A 200 -12.17 -2.03 -23.22
N TYR A 201 -12.00 -2.02 -24.54
CA TYR A 201 -13.05 -2.46 -25.45
C TYR A 201 -13.43 -3.92 -25.22
N LEU A 202 -12.49 -4.81 -24.90
CA LEU A 202 -12.80 -6.23 -24.67
C LEU A 202 -13.46 -6.47 -23.30
N ARG A 203 -13.05 -5.74 -22.26
CA ARG A 203 -13.42 -6.07 -20.86
C ARG A 203 -14.50 -5.19 -20.24
N ALA A 204 -14.73 -3.98 -20.75
CA ALA A 204 -15.85 -3.16 -20.29
C ALA A 204 -17.18 -3.87 -20.62
N ASN A 205 -17.88 -4.31 -19.58
CA ASN A 205 -19.10 -5.10 -19.70
C ASN A 205 -20.03 -4.88 -18.48
N SER A 206 -21.17 -4.24 -18.70
CA SER A 206 -22.17 -3.93 -17.67
C SER A 206 -22.92 -5.13 -17.07
N GLU A 207 -22.73 -6.33 -17.60
CA GLU A 207 -23.23 -7.59 -17.00
C GLU A 207 -22.28 -8.13 -15.93
N GLU A 208 -21.01 -7.73 -15.95
CA GLU A 208 -20.01 -8.15 -14.96
C GLU A 208 -20.04 -7.26 -13.72
N SER A 209 -19.57 -7.81 -12.60
CA SER A 209 -19.38 -7.04 -11.37
C SER A 209 -18.48 -5.83 -11.63
N PHE A 210 -18.91 -4.65 -11.19
CA PHE A 210 -18.19 -3.38 -11.41
C PHE A 210 -17.76 -3.15 -12.87
N MET A 211 -18.57 -3.62 -13.83
CA MET A 211 -18.30 -3.54 -15.26
C MET A 211 -17.06 -4.32 -15.76
N GLY A 212 -16.59 -5.30 -14.99
CA GLY A 212 -15.36 -6.03 -15.29
C GLY A 212 -14.09 -5.33 -14.80
N MET A 213 -14.22 -4.22 -14.04
CA MET A 213 -13.09 -3.59 -13.37
C MET A 213 -12.67 -4.37 -12.11
N THR A 214 -11.36 -4.46 -11.92
CA THR A 214 -10.70 -5.12 -10.78
C THR A 214 -10.13 -4.11 -9.77
N ALA A 215 -9.93 -2.86 -10.17
CA ALA A 215 -9.41 -1.80 -9.33
C ALA A 215 -10.04 -0.44 -9.69
N PHE A 216 -10.51 0.31 -8.68
CA PHE A 216 -10.99 1.69 -8.79
C PHE A 216 -11.09 2.32 -7.39
N GLU A 217 -11.20 3.65 -7.32
CA GLU A 217 -11.32 4.36 -6.05
C GLU A 217 -12.78 4.44 -5.57
N GLY A 218 -13.01 3.98 -4.34
CA GLY A 218 -14.31 4.07 -3.66
C GLY A 218 -15.12 2.78 -3.71
N VAL A 219 -16.43 2.88 -3.49
CA VAL A 219 -17.32 1.72 -3.35
C VAL A 219 -17.89 1.25 -4.70
N LYS A 220 -18.03 2.17 -5.65
CA LYS A 220 -18.52 1.90 -7.01
C LYS A 220 -17.64 2.66 -8.02
N PRO A 221 -17.43 2.11 -9.22
CA PRO A 221 -16.68 2.79 -10.25
C PRO A 221 -17.37 4.08 -10.69
N LYS A 222 -16.58 5.09 -11.03
CA LYS A 222 -17.01 6.35 -11.64
C LYS A 222 -16.86 6.28 -13.15
N LYS A 223 -17.54 7.17 -13.86
CA LYS A 223 -17.40 7.28 -15.33
C LYS A 223 -15.94 7.48 -15.76
N SER A 224 -15.16 8.26 -15.00
CA SER A 224 -13.73 8.48 -15.25
C SER A 224 -12.88 7.20 -15.18
N ASP A 225 -13.32 6.20 -14.41
CA ASP A 225 -12.58 4.95 -14.21
C ASP A 225 -12.71 4.03 -15.43
N THR A 226 -13.76 4.23 -16.24
CA THR A 226 -14.11 3.38 -17.38
C THR A 226 -13.10 3.47 -18.53
N THR A 227 -12.34 4.58 -18.60
CA THR A 227 -11.34 4.84 -19.62
C THR A 227 -9.92 4.50 -19.18
N VAL A 228 -9.74 4.02 -17.94
CA VAL A 228 -8.42 3.66 -17.39
C VAL A 228 -8.19 2.17 -17.64
N ALA A 229 -7.32 1.85 -18.60
CA ALA A 229 -7.06 0.45 -19.00
C ALA A 229 -6.56 -0.41 -17.82
N LYS A 230 -5.77 0.17 -16.91
CA LYS A 230 -5.26 -0.51 -15.71
C LYS A 230 -6.36 -1.07 -14.82
N ASN A 231 -7.53 -0.41 -14.77
CA ASN A 231 -8.66 -0.83 -13.94
C ASN A 231 -9.29 -2.15 -14.40
N TYR A 232 -9.02 -2.59 -15.63
CA TYR A 232 -9.53 -3.85 -16.19
C TYR A 232 -8.48 -4.97 -16.20
N LEU A 233 -7.28 -4.74 -15.68
CA LEU A 233 -6.23 -5.75 -15.64
C LEU A 233 -6.44 -6.74 -14.50
N ARG A 234 -6.08 -8.00 -14.74
CA ARG A 234 -6.02 -9.01 -13.68
C ARG A 234 -4.77 -8.83 -12.85
N GLU A 235 -4.76 -9.41 -11.64
CA GLU A 235 -3.65 -9.22 -10.68
C GLU A 235 -2.29 -9.66 -11.24
N ASP A 236 -2.27 -10.78 -11.98
CA ASP A 236 -1.09 -11.29 -12.68
C ASP A 236 -0.62 -10.33 -13.80
N GLU A 237 -1.55 -9.80 -14.59
CA GLU A 237 -1.25 -8.84 -15.65
C GLU A 237 -0.72 -7.51 -15.10
N ILE A 238 -1.27 -7.02 -13.98
CA ILE A 238 -0.76 -5.84 -13.26
C ILE A 238 0.66 -6.11 -12.78
N LYS A 239 0.92 -7.28 -12.17
CA LYS A 239 2.27 -7.65 -11.71
C LYS A 239 3.28 -7.67 -12.85
N ILE A 240 2.90 -8.20 -14.03
CA ILE A 240 3.76 -8.22 -15.21
C ILE A 240 3.99 -6.80 -15.72
N LEU A 241 2.93 -6.02 -15.94
CA LEU A 241 3.02 -4.63 -16.43
C LEU A 241 3.90 -3.77 -15.52
N ASN A 242 3.68 -3.83 -14.20
CA ASN A 242 4.43 -3.05 -13.22
C ASN A 242 5.92 -3.41 -13.24
N ARG A 243 6.26 -4.70 -13.44
CA ARG A 243 7.65 -5.17 -13.55
C ARG A 243 8.30 -4.74 -14.86
N LEU A 244 7.61 -4.88 -15.99
CA LEU A 244 8.11 -4.45 -17.30
C LEU A 244 8.40 -2.94 -17.32
N VAL A 245 7.45 -2.14 -16.85
CA VAL A 245 7.61 -0.68 -16.75
C VAL A 245 8.79 -0.31 -15.85
N SER A 246 8.87 -0.91 -14.66
CA SER A 246 9.96 -0.61 -13.72
C SER A 246 11.33 -1.00 -14.29
N ALA A 247 11.45 -2.18 -14.90
CA ALA A 247 12.69 -2.65 -15.49
C ALA A 247 13.12 -1.81 -16.72
N TYR A 248 12.17 -1.36 -17.53
CA TYR A 248 12.48 -0.46 -18.63
C TYR A 248 12.99 0.90 -18.14
N LEU A 249 12.33 1.47 -17.12
CA LEU A 249 12.77 2.72 -16.51
C LEU A 249 14.17 2.61 -15.92
N GLU A 250 14.47 1.53 -15.18
CA GLU A 250 15.81 1.26 -14.67
C GLU A 250 16.85 1.12 -15.79
N PHE A 251 16.50 0.42 -16.87
CA PHE A 251 17.36 0.30 -18.05
C PHE A 251 17.66 1.67 -18.67
N ALA A 252 16.63 2.51 -18.79
CA ALA A 252 16.72 3.82 -19.42
C ALA A 252 17.51 4.82 -18.55
N GLU A 253 17.24 4.84 -17.24
CA GLU A 253 18.03 5.58 -16.24
C GLU A 253 19.50 5.15 -16.27
N LEU A 254 19.78 3.84 -16.42
CA LEU A 254 21.15 3.34 -16.52
C LEU A 254 21.89 3.84 -17.77
N GLN A 255 21.21 3.97 -18.92
CA GLN A 255 21.84 4.57 -20.11
C GLN A 255 22.21 6.04 -19.84
N ALA A 256 21.32 6.79 -19.19
CA ALA A 256 21.53 8.19 -18.85
C ALA A 256 22.70 8.36 -17.85
N ILE A 257 22.73 7.56 -16.77
CA ILE A 257 23.81 7.58 -15.76
C ILE A 257 25.17 7.25 -16.39
N ARG A 258 25.20 6.31 -17.35
CA ARG A 258 26.42 5.94 -18.08
C ARG A 258 26.87 7.00 -19.10
N GLN A 259 26.15 8.12 -19.22
CA GLN A 259 26.41 9.20 -20.17
C GLN A 259 26.57 8.68 -21.60
N ARG A 260 25.83 7.63 -21.95
CA ARG A 260 25.83 7.13 -23.33
C ARG A 260 25.05 8.13 -24.20
N PRO A 261 25.66 8.67 -25.27
CA PRO A 261 24.94 9.47 -26.25
C PRO A 261 23.71 8.72 -26.76
N MET A 262 22.54 9.31 -26.60
CA MET A 262 21.28 8.76 -27.08
C MET A 262 20.59 9.83 -27.95
N TYR A 263 20.07 9.40 -29.09
CA TYR A 263 19.19 10.19 -29.94
C TYR A 263 17.74 9.71 -29.76
N MET A 264 16.77 10.53 -30.16
CA MET A 264 15.34 10.21 -30.07
C MET A 264 14.99 8.84 -30.68
N LYS A 265 15.59 8.51 -31.84
CA LYS A 265 15.42 7.21 -32.51
C LYS A 265 15.97 6.03 -31.71
N ASP A 266 17.04 6.26 -30.94
CA ASP A 266 17.71 5.18 -30.21
C ASP A 266 16.82 4.72 -29.06
N TRP A 267 16.06 5.63 -28.43
CA TRP A 267 15.06 5.26 -27.41
C TRP A 267 13.96 4.37 -27.95
N ILE A 268 13.50 4.59 -29.18
CA ILE A 268 12.52 3.71 -29.84
C ILE A 268 13.12 2.32 -30.04
N ILE A 269 14.34 2.24 -30.58
CA ILE A 269 15.03 0.97 -30.82
C ILE A 269 15.26 0.23 -29.50
N LYS A 270 15.69 0.95 -28.45
CA LYS A 270 15.94 0.35 -27.13
C LYS A 270 14.68 -0.13 -26.43
N LEU A 271 13.56 0.56 -26.60
CA LEU A 271 12.27 0.08 -26.13
C LEU A 271 11.91 -1.26 -26.81
N ASP A 272 12.07 -1.33 -28.13
CA ASP A 272 11.72 -2.53 -28.90
C ASP A 272 12.65 -3.70 -28.57
N ASP A 273 13.94 -3.44 -28.43
CA ASP A 273 14.94 -4.41 -27.99
C ASP A 273 14.61 -4.92 -26.58
N PHE A 274 14.28 -4.02 -25.65
CA PHE A 274 13.91 -4.37 -24.28
C PHE A 274 12.69 -5.30 -24.25
N ILE A 275 11.64 -4.95 -24.99
CA ILE A 275 10.41 -5.77 -25.07
C ILE A 275 10.73 -7.16 -25.59
N ARG A 276 11.49 -7.27 -26.69
CA ARG A 276 11.89 -8.57 -27.25
C ARG A 276 12.75 -9.38 -26.29
N MET A 277 13.73 -8.74 -25.64
CA MET A 277 14.62 -9.41 -24.67
C MET A 277 13.88 -9.88 -23.43
N SER A 278 12.79 -9.22 -23.04
CA SER A 278 11.93 -9.66 -21.94
C SER A 278 11.12 -10.92 -22.25
N GLY A 279 11.16 -11.42 -23.49
CA GLY A 279 10.36 -12.56 -23.96
C GLY A 279 8.93 -12.17 -24.35
N SER A 280 8.62 -10.88 -24.37
CA SER A 280 7.29 -10.36 -24.69
C SER A 280 7.13 -10.11 -26.19
N GLU A 281 5.91 -10.25 -26.69
CA GLU A 281 5.60 -9.92 -28.09
C GLU A 281 5.66 -8.40 -28.31
N LEU A 282 6.29 -8.00 -29.41
CA LEU A 282 6.34 -6.59 -29.80
C LEU A 282 5.11 -6.23 -30.63
N LEU A 283 4.42 -5.17 -30.23
CA LEU A 283 3.34 -4.58 -31.00
C LEU A 283 3.87 -4.03 -32.34
N GLN A 284 3.48 -4.67 -33.45
CA GLN A 284 3.93 -4.33 -34.82
C GLN A 284 3.07 -3.26 -35.50
N ASN A 285 1.83 -3.06 -35.05
CA ASN A 285 0.86 -2.14 -35.64
C ASN A 285 0.19 -1.27 -34.56
N ALA A 286 -0.73 -0.38 -34.93
CA ALA A 286 -1.40 0.50 -33.97
C ALA A 286 -2.46 -0.20 -33.08
N GLY A 287 -2.61 -1.53 -33.17
CA GLY A 287 -3.77 -2.26 -32.66
C GLY A 287 -4.95 -2.25 -33.64
N LYS A 288 -6.02 -2.95 -33.27
CA LYS A 288 -7.24 -3.11 -34.08
C LYS A 288 -8.37 -2.14 -33.66
N ILE A 289 -8.34 -1.65 -32.43
CA ILE A 289 -9.38 -0.80 -31.85
C ILE A 289 -8.81 0.57 -31.54
N SER A 290 -9.49 1.62 -31.98
CA SER A 290 -9.10 2.99 -31.68
C SER A 290 -9.48 3.40 -30.25
N HIS A 291 -8.79 4.41 -29.72
CA HIS A 291 -9.10 4.96 -28.39
C HIS A 291 -10.55 5.47 -28.29
N GLU A 292 -11.05 6.12 -29.35
CA GLU A 292 -12.41 6.67 -29.36
C GLU A 292 -13.46 5.56 -29.37
N GLU A 293 -13.28 4.50 -30.14
CA GLU A 293 -14.17 3.34 -30.15
C GLU A 293 -14.22 2.65 -28.78
N ALA A 294 -13.06 2.48 -28.13
CA ALA A 294 -12.97 1.90 -26.79
C ALA A 294 -13.68 2.76 -25.75
N LYS A 295 -13.48 4.09 -25.81
CA LYS A 295 -14.11 5.05 -24.90
C LYS A 295 -15.63 5.05 -25.07
N ILE A 296 -16.12 5.16 -26.30
CA ILE A 296 -17.58 5.14 -26.58
C ILE A 296 -18.20 3.85 -26.02
N LYS A 297 -17.58 2.68 -26.29
CA LYS A 297 -18.08 1.42 -25.75
C LYS A 297 -18.11 1.44 -24.22
N ALA A 298 -17.01 1.83 -23.57
CA ALA A 298 -16.92 1.81 -22.11
C ALA A 298 -17.93 2.76 -21.44
N GLU A 299 -18.15 3.94 -22.02
CA GLU A 299 -19.16 4.88 -21.52
C GLU A 299 -20.59 4.35 -21.70
N LEU A 300 -20.89 3.68 -22.82
CA LEU A 300 -22.19 3.04 -23.02
C LEU A 300 -22.46 1.91 -22.02
N GLU A 301 -21.45 1.07 -21.75
CA GLU A 301 -21.56 0.05 -20.70
C GLU A 301 -21.69 0.68 -19.31
N TYR A 302 -21.09 1.85 -19.07
CA TYR A 302 -21.22 2.54 -17.79
C TYR A 302 -22.64 3.03 -17.54
N GLU A 303 -23.30 3.61 -18.54
CA GLU A 303 -24.69 4.05 -18.37
C GLU A 303 -25.62 2.85 -18.12
N LYS A 304 -25.40 1.72 -18.80
CA LYS A 304 -26.15 0.47 -18.52
C LYS A 304 -25.94 -0.02 -17.09
N TYR A 305 -24.69 -0.06 -16.63
CA TYR A 305 -24.35 -0.48 -15.27
C TYR A 305 -24.95 0.45 -14.21
N ARG A 306 -24.86 1.76 -14.44
CA ARG A 306 -25.42 2.79 -13.56
C ARG A 306 -26.93 2.68 -13.45
N GLU A 307 -27.64 2.46 -14.55
CA GLU A 307 -29.08 2.22 -14.55
C GLU A 307 -29.45 0.98 -13.73
N LYS A 308 -28.74 -0.15 -13.92
CA LYS A 308 -28.99 -1.39 -13.16
C LYS A 308 -28.74 -1.25 -11.66
N THR A 309 -27.74 -0.47 -11.28
CA THR A 309 -27.31 -0.32 -9.88
C THR A 309 -27.92 0.90 -9.19
N LYS A 310 -28.87 1.57 -9.85
CA LYS A 310 -29.52 2.81 -9.39
C LYS A 310 -30.36 2.61 -8.13
N ASP A 311 -30.99 1.46 -7.98
CA ASP A 311 -31.84 1.11 -6.83
C ASP A 311 -31.07 0.41 -5.70
N GLU A 312 -29.76 0.18 -5.87
CA GLU A 312 -28.93 -0.36 -4.81
C GLU A 312 -28.66 0.70 -3.74
N LEU A 313 -29.18 0.44 -2.53
CA LEU A 313 -28.97 1.28 -1.36
C LEU A 313 -27.47 1.61 -1.17
N SER A 314 -27.18 2.90 -1.04
CA SER A 314 -25.88 3.41 -0.70
C SER A 314 -25.44 2.92 0.69
N LYS A 315 -24.14 2.99 0.98
CA LYS A 315 -23.61 2.64 2.30
C LYS A 315 -24.29 3.46 3.40
N VAL A 316 -24.54 4.75 3.16
CA VAL A 316 -25.23 5.64 4.12
C VAL A 316 -26.66 5.17 4.39
N GLU A 317 -27.39 4.74 3.36
CA GLU A 317 -28.75 4.21 3.53
C GLU A 317 -28.76 2.85 4.22
N LYS A 318 -27.77 1.99 3.94
CA LYS A 318 -27.58 0.72 4.66
C LYS A 318 -27.26 0.97 6.14
N ASP A 319 -26.31 1.85 6.43
CA ASP A 319 -25.92 2.23 7.79
C ASP A 319 -27.10 2.88 8.55
N PHE A 320 -27.89 3.73 7.88
CA PHE A 320 -29.11 4.30 8.44
C PHE A 320 -30.16 3.22 8.77
N LEU A 321 -30.42 2.28 7.85
CA LEU A 321 -31.34 1.16 8.08
C LEU A 321 -30.87 0.23 9.20
N GLU A 322 -29.56 -0.03 9.31
CA GLU A 322 -28.98 -0.77 10.44
C GLU A 322 -29.14 0.00 11.75
N SER A 323 -28.96 1.32 11.75
CA SER A 323 -29.17 2.15 12.94
C SER A 323 -30.63 2.13 13.42
N ILE A 324 -31.60 2.15 12.49
CA ILE A 324 -33.03 2.02 12.79
C ILE A 324 -33.32 0.63 13.36
N LYS A 325 -32.83 -0.44 12.73
CA LYS A 325 -33.01 -1.82 13.22
C LYS A 325 -32.40 -2.02 14.62
N GLY A 326 -31.23 -1.45 14.87
CA GLY A 326 -30.58 -1.46 16.18
C GLY A 326 -31.37 -0.70 17.24
N THR A 327 -32.02 0.40 16.87
CA THR A 327 -32.89 1.20 17.74
C THR A 327 -34.20 0.46 18.05
N GLN A 328 -34.78 -0.20 17.05
CA GLN A 328 -36.01 -0.98 17.20
C GLN A 328 -35.81 -2.22 18.10
N LYS A 329 -34.70 -2.96 17.93
CA LYS A 329 -34.33 -4.05 18.86
C LYS A 329 -34.14 -3.59 20.30
N LYS A 330 -33.62 -2.37 20.52
CA LYS A 330 -33.47 -1.79 21.87
C LYS A 330 -34.80 -1.37 22.50
N LEU A 331 -35.82 -1.06 21.69
CA LEU A 331 -37.18 -0.74 22.15
C LEU A 331 -37.97 -2.02 22.45
N GLU A 332 -37.85 -3.04 21.61
CA GLU A 332 -38.51 -4.34 21.81
C GLU A 332 -37.91 -5.14 22.97
N GLY A 333 -36.61 -5.01 23.27
CA GLY A 333 -35.98 -5.61 24.44
C GLY A 333 -36.20 -4.89 25.78
N LYS A 334 -37.01 -3.81 25.78
CA LYS A 334 -37.39 -3.04 26.97
C LYS A 334 -38.88 -3.11 27.32
N SER A 335 -39.66 -3.95 26.63
CA SER A 335 -41.07 -4.22 26.93
C SER A 335 -41.24 -5.49 27.75
#